data_AF-A0A938XQP2-F1
#
_entry.id   AF-A0A938XQP2-F1
#
_cell.length_a   1.000
_cell.length_b   1.000
_cell.length_c   1.000
_cell.angle_alpha   90.00
_cell.angle_beta   90.00
_cell.angle_gamma   90.00
#
_symmetry.space_group_name_H-M   'P 1'
#
loop_
_entity.id
_entity.type
_entity.pdbx_description
1 polymer ?
#
loop_
_entity_poly.entity_id
_entity_poly.type
_entity_poly.pdbx_seq_one_letter_code
_entity_poly.pdbx_strand_id
1 'polypeptide(L)'
;MDYLIDRKNNALNLLGYKYKFKRIADWDKVLDKLNTESDEEKLARILWFMSVNSEEIPERVLEKIIKYINNDYITEIRGTAFEIFYKNRYKPVVKKMINNSWCWDSSNGLKENHWGSLLLCEYAEKISYSNLRDIIDPAYLGYAVKCRGENEEDIKQYIEDINLFIDKFVDNNEDLLKLTSKIEVKCNSDKEVKAIDFYRSKRSSNGVKFIDRNFSWGGGSKSSEKDLEKLLSPEKKEEEKEKNIQLIKNIVNKQKKAGNTWFVKRLDSDVIGLILKEDEIIDRLIEPVLDEKPDAIKKVIFNKGLYETICKKMIEITPEKGIKLYRKLNEIDDIVCFTDKNTHIPLLDYAVFNVSDNEVIEKEWNNYLKRCKVDQDLLELSILAETGQACDWLWNKIDEEINSEILFKQTRAMTILGFLNSEEAGEILQEHYKEEPKTWLDKVANESLKRFNKNIYAKYWFNEFLNEENEVKAWRSFRLFLQGVDRRFWVWVKDIKINKDNNYIKYNFFKDNLDTIKNQIRKNEKEFRKKFLGHKILEKQAWPWM
;
A
#
# COMPACT_ATOMS: atom_id res chain seq x y z
N MET A 1 -29.23 -16.60 -0.92
CA MET A 1 -28.71 -16.25 0.42
C MET A 1 -28.58 -17.51 1.27
N ASP A 2 -29.63 -18.34 1.35
CA ASP A 2 -29.64 -19.62 2.11
C ASP A 2 -28.46 -20.53 1.78
N TYR A 3 -28.18 -20.76 0.48
CA TYR A 3 -27.05 -21.60 0.05
C TYR A 3 -25.66 -21.13 0.55
N LEU A 4 -25.48 -19.84 0.88
CA LEU A 4 -24.23 -19.30 1.41
C LEU A 4 -24.20 -19.32 2.95
N ILE A 5 -25.34 -19.08 3.59
CA ILE A 5 -25.49 -19.15 5.05
C ILE A 5 -25.27 -20.59 5.51
N ASP A 6 -25.84 -21.58 4.81
CA ASP A 6 -25.82 -23.00 5.17
C ASP A 6 -24.54 -23.75 4.73
N ARG A 7 -23.49 -23.05 4.30
CA ARG A 7 -22.22 -23.70 3.94
C ARG A 7 -21.49 -24.26 5.16
N LYS A 8 -20.70 -25.32 4.95
CA LYS A 8 -19.82 -25.87 5.98
C LYS A 8 -18.76 -24.85 6.40
N ASN A 9 -18.38 -24.88 7.68
CA ASN A 9 -17.50 -23.88 8.31
C ASN A 9 -16.08 -23.86 7.73
N ASN A 10 -15.64 -24.91 7.04
CA ASN A 10 -14.35 -25.01 6.38
C ASN A 10 -14.36 -24.65 4.88
N ALA A 11 -15.42 -24.01 4.38
CA ALA A 11 -15.50 -23.63 2.98
C ALA A 11 -14.47 -22.54 2.63
N LEU A 12 -13.38 -22.95 1.95
CA LEU A 12 -12.22 -22.13 1.53
C LEU A 12 -12.55 -20.85 0.74
N ASN A 13 -13.79 -20.66 0.30
CA ASN A 13 -14.16 -19.70 -0.73
C ASN A 13 -14.99 -18.50 -0.23
N LEU A 14 -15.21 -18.36 1.08
CA LEU A 14 -16.07 -17.31 1.63
C LEU A 14 -15.43 -15.91 1.69
N LEU A 15 -14.12 -15.73 1.52
CA LEU A 15 -13.51 -14.38 1.48
C LEU A 15 -13.36 -13.81 0.06
N GLY A 16 -13.29 -14.70 -0.95
CA GLY A 16 -13.04 -14.32 -2.34
C GLY A 16 -14.27 -13.80 -3.09
N TYR A 17 -15.49 -14.11 -2.65
CA TYR A 17 -16.70 -13.81 -3.43
C TYR A 17 -17.44 -12.52 -3.03
N LYS A 18 -16.84 -11.67 -2.19
CA LYS A 18 -17.47 -10.44 -1.67
C LYS A 18 -18.14 -9.65 -2.81
N TYR A 19 -17.45 -9.39 -3.91
CA TYR A 19 -17.97 -8.60 -5.04
C TYR A 19 -18.90 -9.37 -6.00
N LYS A 20 -19.06 -10.70 -5.88
CA LYS A 20 -19.97 -11.50 -6.73
C LYS A 20 -21.41 -11.48 -6.27
N PHE A 21 -21.68 -10.90 -5.10
CA PHE A 21 -23.04 -10.83 -4.59
C PHE A 21 -23.84 -9.81 -5.37
N LYS A 22 -24.94 -10.29 -5.96
CA LYS A 22 -26.00 -9.42 -6.48
C LYS A 22 -26.51 -8.55 -5.35
N ARG A 23 -27.02 -7.37 -5.71
CA ARG A 23 -27.76 -6.49 -4.79
C ARG A 23 -28.84 -7.29 -4.07
N ILE A 24 -29.05 -6.97 -2.80
CA ILE A 24 -30.09 -7.59 -1.98
C ILE A 24 -31.43 -7.01 -2.44
N ALA A 25 -32.21 -7.80 -3.17
CA ALA A 25 -33.52 -7.39 -3.66
C ALA A 25 -34.63 -7.52 -2.60
N ASP A 26 -34.42 -8.37 -1.60
CA ASP A 26 -35.43 -8.75 -0.60
C ASP A 26 -34.82 -8.63 0.81
N TRP A 27 -34.97 -7.44 1.40
CA TRP A 27 -34.48 -7.14 2.74
C TRP A 27 -35.34 -7.77 3.84
N ASP A 28 -36.59 -8.15 3.55
CA ASP A 28 -37.46 -8.86 4.49
C ASP A 28 -36.90 -10.24 4.84
N LYS A 29 -36.44 -10.99 3.83
CA LYS A 29 -35.73 -12.26 4.07
C LYS A 29 -34.47 -12.11 4.92
N VAL A 30 -33.76 -10.98 4.78
CA VAL A 30 -32.57 -10.71 5.60
C VAL A 30 -32.98 -10.46 7.04
N LEU A 31 -34.04 -9.68 7.27
CA LEU A 31 -34.60 -9.44 8.60
C LEU A 31 -35.07 -10.73 9.26
N ASP A 32 -35.80 -11.58 8.53
CA ASP A 32 -36.25 -12.87 9.05
C ASP A 32 -35.08 -13.72 9.52
N LYS A 33 -34.01 -13.81 8.72
CA LYS A 33 -32.78 -14.51 9.11
C LYS A 33 -32.11 -13.89 10.33
N LEU A 34 -32.01 -12.57 10.41
CA LEU A 34 -31.46 -11.87 11.59
C LEU A 34 -32.33 -12.05 12.85
N ASN A 35 -33.63 -12.32 12.68
CA ASN A 35 -34.55 -12.59 13.77
C ASN A 35 -34.42 -14.02 14.28
N THR A 36 -34.23 -14.99 13.38
CA THR A 36 -34.23 -16.42 13.72
C THR A 36 -32.87 -16.99 14.03
N GLU A 37 -31.79 -16.38 13.53
CA GLU A 37 -30.45 -16.95 13.64
C GLU A 37 -29.79 -16.60 14.98
N SER A 38 -29.35 -17.64 15.69
CA SER A 38 -28.61 -17.54 16.95
C SER A 38 -27.15 -17.99 16.82
N ASP A 39 -26.80 -18.67 15.73
CA ASP A 39 -25.43 -19.11 15.48
C ASP A 39 -24.55 -17.92 15.05
N GLU A 40 -23.48 -17.69 15.81
CA GLU A 40 -22.59 -16.55 15.59
C GLU A 40 -21.86 -16.59 14.24
N GLU A 41 -21.49 -17.76 13.75
CA GLU A 41 -20.82 -17.86 12.44
C GLU A 41 -21.80 -17.51 11.31
N LYS A 42 -23.03 -18.01 11.38
CA LYS A 42 -24.07 -17.68 10.40
C LYS A 42 -24.44 -16.21 10.47
N LEU A 43 -24.55 -15.63 11.66
CA LEU A 43 -24.72 -14.18 11.84
C LEU A 43 -23.58 -13.38 11.22
N ALA A 44 -22.32 -13.78 11.46
CA ALA A 44 -21.16 -13.14 10.86
C ALA A 44 -21.21 -13.19 9.32
N ARG A 45 -21.68 -14.31 8.73
CA ARG A 45 -21.88 -14.44 7.28
C ARG A 45 -22.99 -13.54 6.75
N ILE A 46 -24.11 -13.45 7.46
CA ILE A 46 -25.22 -12.54 7.09
C ILE A 46 -24.73 -11.09 7.08
N LEU A 47 -24.09 -10.65 8.17
CA LEU A 47 -23.54 -9.30 8.27
C LEU A 47 -22.45 -9.05 7.22
N TRP A 48 -21.60 -10.04 6.96
CA TRP A 48 -20.60 -9.92 5.92
C TRP A 48 -21.24 -9.70 4.54
N PHE A 49 -22.30 -10.44 4.21
CA PHE A 49 -23.07 -10.26 2.96
C PHE A 49 -23.74 -8.88 2.89
N MET A 50 -24.28 -8.38 4.01
CA MET A 50 -24.82 -7.02 4.10
C MET A 50 -23.74 -5.95 3.91
N SER A 51 -22.55 -6.13 4.50
CA SER A 51 -21.42 -5.18 4.40
C SER A 51 -20.90 -4.97 2.97
N VAL A 52 -21.20 -5.92 2.08
CA VAL A 52 -20.93 -5.83 0.64
C VAL A 52 -21.92 -4.90 -0.05
N ASN A 53 -23.20 -5.03 0.30
CA ASN A 53 -24.33 -4.33 -0.31
C ASN A 53 -24.76 -3.14 0.56
N SER A 54 -23.77 -2.40 1.04
CA SER A 54 -23.97 -1.38 2.07
C SER A 54 -24.60 -0.08 1.56
N GLU A 55 -24.80 0.08 0.25
CA GLU A 55 -25.20 1.35 -0.36
C GLU A 55 -26.71 1.65 -0.22
N GLU A 56 -27.53 0.68 0.15
CA GLU A 56 -29.01 0.81 0.22
C GLU A 56 -29.63 -0.07 1.33
N ILE A 57 -29.05 -0.09 2.54
CA ILE A 57 -29.64 -0.88 3.65
C ILE A 57 -30.80 -0.10 4.29
N PRO A 58 -32.04 -0.65 4.34
CA PRO A 58 -33.16 0.04 4.94
C PRO A 58 -32.94 0.28 6.44
N GLU A 59 -33.41 1.43 6.94
CA GLU A 59 -33.22 1.84 8.34
C GLU A 59 -33.70 0.79 9.36
N ARG A 60 -34.87 0.18 9.12
CA ARG A 60 -35.40 -0.93 9.94
C ARG A 60 -34.43 -2.12 10.10
N VAL A 61 -33.57 -2.36 9.10
CA VAL A 61 -32.54 -3.41 9.15
C VAL A 61 -31.36 -2.93 9.99
N LEU A 62 -30.96 -1.66 9.85
CA LEU A 62 -29.92 -1.02 10.65
C LEU A 62 -30.29 -1.00 12.13
N GLU A 63 -31.52 -0.64 12.47
CA GLU A 63 -32.08 -0.72 13.82
C GLU A 63 -31.97 -2.14 14.38
N LYS A 64 -32.28 -3.16 13.57
CA LYS A 64 -32.21 -4.54 14.02
C LYS A 64 -30.80 -5.00 14.35
N ILE A 65 -29.81 -4.58 13.56
CA ILE A 65 -28.41 -4.99 13.77
C ILE A 65 -27.72 -4.22 14.90
N ILE A 66 -28.35 -3.18 15.46
CA ILE A 66 -27.76 -2.37 16.53
C ILE A 66 -27.45 -3.19 17.79
N LYS A 67 -28.21 -4.26 18.05
CA LYS A 67 -27.95 -5.16 19.19
C LYS A 67 -26.60 -5.88 19.06
N TYR A 68 -26.09 -6.07 17.84
CA TYR A 68 -24.86 -6.81 17.57
C TYR A 68 -23.59 -6.02 17.89
N ILE A 69 -23.70 -4.77 18.34
CA ILE A 69 -22.53 -4.00 18.83
C ILE A 69 -22.31 -4.17 20.34
N ASN A 70 -23.17 -4.93 21.02
CA ASN A 70 -22.99 -5.26 22.42
C ASN A 70 -21.77 -6.19 22.61
N ASN A 71 -21.14 -6.11 23.77
CA ASN A 71 -19.94 -6.89 24.11
C ASN A 71 -20.16 -8.42 24.14
N ASP A 72 -21.42 -8.86 24.15
CA ASP A 72 -21.80 -10.28 24.18
C ASP A 72 -21.49 -11.03 22.88
N TYR A 73 -21.24 -10.32 21.77
CA TYR A 73 -20.95 -10.92 20.46
C TYR A 73 -19.46 -10.90 20.14
N ILE A 74 -18.98 -11.89 19.39
CA ILE A 74 -17.58 -11.93 18.92
C ILE A 74 -17.17 -10.67 18.10
N THR A 75 -15.87 -10.36 18.13
CA THR A 75 -15.30 -9.14 17.52
C THR A 75 -15.55 -9.03 16.02
N GLU A 76 -15.62 -10.15 15.29
CA GLU A 76 -15.91 -10.19 13.86
C GLU A 76 -17.31 -9.67 13.53
N ILE A 77 -18.30 -10.03 14.37
CA ILE A 77 -19.69 -9.57 14.26
C ILE A 77 -19.74 -8.08 14.53
N ARG A 78 -19.19 -7.64 15.67
CA ARG A 78 -19.18 -6.22 16.08
C ARG A 78 -18.50 -5.35 15.04
N GLY A 79 -17.32 -5.75 14.58
CA GLY A 79 -16.57 -5.01 13.57
C GLY A 79 -17.24 -4.95 12.21
N THR A 80 -17.98 -5.99 11.81
CA THR A 80 -18.75 -5.96 10.56
C THR A 80 -20.03 -5.11 10.70
N ALA A 81 -20.67 -5.12 11.86
CA ALA A 81 -21.79 -4.22 12.16
C ALA A 81 -21.34 -2.75 12.12
N PHE A 82 -20.21 -2.40 12.76
CA PHE A 82 -19.63 -1.07 12.67
C PHE A 82 -19.28 -0.67 11.22
N GLU A 83 -18.71 -1.57 10.41
CA GLU A 83 -18.47 -1.34 8.97
C GLU A 83 -19.76 -0.94 8.24
N ILE A 84 -20.87 -1.65 8.52
CA ILE A 84 -22.18 -1.37 7.93
C ILE A 84 -22.70 0.01 8.34
N PHE A 85 -22.70 0.31 9.64
CA PHE A 85 -23.19 1.58 10.16
C PHE A 85 -22.41 2.78 9.63
N TYR A 86 -21.08 2.64 9.57
CA TYR A 86 -20.20 3.68 9.04
C TYR A 86 -20.53 3.99 7.58
N LYS A 87 -20.65 2.96 6.73
CA LYS A 87 -20.97 3.14 5.30
C LYS A 87 -22.37 3.71 5.06
N ASN A 88 -23.33 3.43 5.94
CA ASN A 88 -24.70 3.96 5.87
C ASN A 88 -24.88 5.29 6.61
N ARG A 89 -23.83 5.85 7.22
CA ARG A 89 -23.87 7.10 8.02
C ARG A 89 -24.95 7.06 9.11
N TYR A 90 -25.18 5.89 9.70
CA TYR A 90 -26.26 5.67 10.66
C TYR A 90 -25.90 6.20 12.06
N LYS A 91 -26.14 7.49 12.30
CA LYS A 91 -25.77 8.20 13.54
C LYS A 91 -26.31 7.58 14.85
N PRO A 92 -27.52 6.98 14.92
CA PRO A 92 -28.04 6.46 16.19
C PRO A 92 -27.14 5.41 16.87
N VAL A 93 -26.27 4.72 16.11
CA VAL A 93 -25.30 3.75 16.64
C VAL A 93 -24.39 4.36 17.71
N VAL A 94 -23.97 5.62 17.56
CA VAL A 94 -23.01 6.25 18.47
C VAL A 94 -23.58 6.41 19.87
N LYS A 95 -24.85 6.82 19.99
CA LYS A 95 -25.53 6.87 21.30
C LYS A 95 -25.54 5.51 21.98
N LYS A 96 -25.76 4.44 21.20
CA LYS A 96 -25.75 3.07 21.73
C LYS A 96 -24.34 2.61 22.12
N MET A 97 -23.31 2.95 21.35
CA MET A 97 -21.90 2.69 21.70
C MET A 97 -21.51 3.33 23.03
N ILE A 98 -21.86 4.62 23.21
CA ILE A 98 -21.59 5.36 24.45
C ILE A 98 -22.35 4.73 25.64
N ASN A 99 -23.64 4.44 25.47
CA ASN A 99 -24.45 3.84 26.53
C ASN A 99 -23.99 2.43 26.94
N ASN A 100 -23.37 1.71 26.01
CA ASN A 100 -22.80 0.38 26.26
C ASN A 100 -21.33 0.45 26.73
N SER A 101 -20.78 1.65 26.92
CA SER A 101 -19.37 1.87 27.26
C SER A 101 -18.41 1.14 26.33
N TRP A 102 -18.70 1.12 25.03
CA TRP A 102 -17.77 0.56 24.04
C TRP A 102 -16.49 1.39 24.03
N CYS A 103 -15.34 0.72 24.07
CA CYS A 103 -14.03 1.32 23.92
C CYS A 103 -13.12 0.43 23.05
N TRP A 104 -12.11 1.05 22.46
CA TRP A 104 -11.00 0.35 21.82
C TRP A 104 -10.30 -0.58 22.84
N ASP A 105 -9.90 -1.76 22.38
CA ASP A 105 -9.07 -2.67 23.15
C ASP A 105 -8.07 -3.37 22.23
N SER A 106 -6.83 -3.55 22.68
CA SER A 106 -5.78 -4.22 21.90
C SER A 106 -6.08 -5.69 21.54
N SER A 107 -6.94 -6.35 22.32
CA SER A 107 -7.45 -7.70 22.12
C SER A 107 -8.63 -7.77 21.15
N ASN A 108 -9.33 -6.65 20.92
CA ASN A 108 -10.39 -6.59 19.91
C ASN A 108 -9.80 -6.76 18.50
N GLY A 109 -10.62 -7.30 17.60
CA GLY A 109 -10.30 -7.49 16.20
C GLY A 109 -10.04 -6.17 15.48
N LEU A 110 -9.17 -6.20 14.47
CA LEU A 110 -8.75 -5.01 13.72
C LEU A 110 -9.94 -4.22 13.13
N LYS A 111 -10.96 -4.93 12.64
CA LYS A 111 -12.16 -4.29 12.07
C LYS A 111 -12.98 -3.55 13.11
N GLU A 112 -13.16 -4.14 14.27
CA GLU A 112 -13.94 -3.54 15.36
C GLU A 112 -13.31 -2.22 15.79
N ASN A 113 -12.03 -2.27 16.12
CA ASN A 113 -11.26 -1.10 16.53
C ASN A 113 -11.23 -0.02 15.45
N HIS A 114 -11.02 -0.40 14.18
CA HIS A 114 -11.00 0.54 13.06
C HIS A 114 -12.35 1.24 12.87
N TRP A 115 -13.43 0.48 12.64
CA TRP A 115 -14.72 1.06 12.31
C TRP A 115 -15.40 1.71 13.51
N GLY A 116 -15.25 1.15 14.71
CA GLY A 116 -15.75 1.75 15.94
C GLY A 116 -15.09 3.09 16.24
N SER A 117 -13.76 3.19 16.09
CA SER A 117 -13.04 4.46 16.26
C SER A 117 -13.49 5.49 15.22
N LEU A 118 -13.61 5.11 13.94
CA LEU A 118 -14.08 6.02 12.88
C LEU A 118 -15.50 6.54 13.12
N LEU A 119 -16.42 5.70 13.59
CA LEU A 119 -17.78 6.11 13.96
C LEU A 119 -17.77 7.16 15.06
N LEU A 120 -16.97 6.96 16.12
CA LEU A 120 -16.87 7.93 17.20
C LEU A 120 -16.18 9.22 16.75
N CYS A 121 -15.12 9.14 15.93
CA CYS A 121 -14.45 10.33 15.38
C CYS A 121 -15.42 11.21 14.58
N GLU A 122 -16.24 10.61 13.71
CA GLU A 122 -17.10 11.37 12.78
C GLU A 122 -18.45 11.79 13.38
N TYR A 123 -18.99 11.04 14.35
CA TYR A 123 -20.38 11.24 14.80
C TYR A 123 -20.54 11.47 16.31
N ALA A 124 -19.48 11.38 17.13
CA ALA A 124 -19.55 11.65 18.57
C ALA A 124 -19.34 13.14 18.90
N GLU A 125 -20.15 14.01 18.28
CA GLU A 125 -20.03 15.48 18.36
C GLU A 125 -20.07 16.04 19.80
N LYS A 126 -20.75 15.33 20.72
CA LYS A 126 -20.95 15.77 22.12
C LYS A 126 -19.88 15.31 23.11
N ILE A 127 -18.96 14.42 22.71
CA ILE A 127 -17.88 13.95 23.57
C ILE A 127 -16.71 14.93 23.41
N SER A 128 -16.08 15.36 24.51
CA SER A 128 -14.85 16.16 24.46
C SER A 128 -13.68 15.31 23.95
N TYR A 129 -12.66 15.93 23.35
CA TYR A 129 -11.46 15.20 22.91
C TYR A 129 -10.80 14.42 24.07
N SER A 130 -10.69 15.05 25.24
CA SER A 130 -10.14 14.43 26.46
C SER A 130 -10.84 13.11 26.86
N ASN A 131 -12.16 13.02 26.68
CA ASN A 131 -12.90 11.78 26.92
C ASN A 131 -12.79 10.82 25.73
N LEU A 132 -12.74 11.35 24.51
CA LEU A 132 -12.67 10.56 23.29
C LEU A 132 -11.35 9.79 23.20
N ARG A 133 -10.22 10.39 23.61
CA ARG A 133 -8.90 9.76 23.55
C ARG A 133 -8.75 8.49 24.38
N ASP A 134 -9.59 8.34 25.42
CA ASP A 134 -9.62 7.14 26.26
C ASP A 134 -10.50 6.02 25.65
N ILE A 135 -11.31 6.35 24.65
CA ILE A 135 -12.32 5.46 24.07
C ILE A 135 -11.92 4.95 22.69
N ILE A 136 -11.24 5.76 21.88
CA ILE A 136 -10.85 5.39 20.51
C ILE A 136 -9.43 4.84 20.44
N ASP A 137 -9.15 4.10 19.36
CA ASP A 137 -7.81 3.61 19.09
C ASP A 137 -6.86 4.80 18.85
N PRO A 138 -5.71 4.87 19.54
CA PRO A 138 -4.81 6.03 19.51
C PRO A 138 -4.35 6.47 18.12
N ALA A 139 -4.37 5.57 17.13
CA ALA A 139 -4.00 5.93 15.76
C ALA A 139 -5.01 6.83 15.05
N TYR A 140 -6.24 6.95 15.57
CA TYR A 140 -7.29 7.82 15.02
C TYR A 140 -7.41 9.14 15.76
N LEU A 141 -6.57 9.42 16.77
CA LEU A 141 -6.63 10.68 17.52
C LEU A 141 -6.48 11.90 16.61
N GLY A 142 -5.48 11.90 15.71
CA GLY A 142 -5.33 12.96 14.71
C GLY A 142 -6.56 13.08 13.81
N TYR A 143 -7.12 11.97 13.36
CA TYR A 143 -8.36 11.99 12.56
C TYR A 143 -9.56 12.55 13.35
N ALA A 144 -9.63 12.29 14.65
CA ALA A 144 -10.66 12.85 15.52
C ALA A 144 -10.53 14.37 15.63
N VAL A 145 -9.32 14.90 15.82
CA VAL A 145 -9.05 16.36 15.83
C VAL A 145 -9.54 16.99 14.52
N LYS A 146 -9.20 16.38 13.38
CA LYS A 146 -9.66 16.83 12.06
C LYS A 146 -11.18 16.85 11.93
N CYS A 147 -11.86 15.76 12.33
CA CYS A 147 -13.33 15.68 12.25
C CYS A 147 -14.04 16.71 13.12
N ARG A 148 -13.35 17.23 14.15
CA ARG A 148 -13.85 18.22 15.11
C ARG A 148 -13.51 19.65 14.72
N GLY A 149 -13.00 19.86 13.51
CA GLY A 149 -12.72 21.19 12.96
C GLY A 149 -11.40 21.79 13.45
N GLU A 150 -10.43 20.96 13.84
CA GLU A 150 -9.04 21.41 14.07
C GLU A 150 -8.93 22.52 15.13
N ASN A 151 -9.73 22.43 16.19
CA ASN A 151 -9.69 23.43 17.25
C ASN A 151 -8.35 23.38 18.02
N GLU A 152 -7.87 24.54 18.46
CA GLU A 152 -6.53 24.69 19.06
C GLU A 152 -6.34 23.86 20.32
N GLU A 153 -7.39 23.70 21.13
CA GLU A 153 -7.34 22.94 22.38
C GLU A 153 -7.17 21.43 22.15
N ASP A 154 -7.92 20.86 21.20
CA ASP A 154 -7.80 19.46 20.80
C ASP A 154 -6.43 19.21 20.14
N ILE A 155 -5.89 20.18 19.37
CA ILE A 155 -4.54 20.11 18.80
C ILE A 155 -3.48 20.06 19.91
N LYS A 156 -3.56 20.94 20.92
CA LYS A 156 -2.64 20.94 22.06
C LYS A 156 -2.66 19.63 22.83
N GLN A 157 -3.85 19.11 23.14
CA GLN A 157 -3.98 17.80 23.80
C GLN A 157 -3.43 16.66 22.93
N TYR A 158 -3.62 16.71 21.61
CA TYR A 158 -3.05 15.71 20.71
C TYR A 158 -1.51 15.77 20.65
N ILE A 159 -0.92 16.95 20.74
CA ILE A 159 0.54 17.13 20.87
C ILE A 159 1.05 16.49 22.15
N GLU A 160 0.37 16.71 23.28
CA GLU A 160 0.69 16.05 24.55
C GLU A 160 0.62 14.53 24.41
N ASP A 161 -0.43 14.00 23.78
CA ASP A 161 -0.58 12.57 23.53
C ASP A 161 0.61 12.05 22.70
N ILE A 162 1.00 12.70 21.60
CA ILE A 162 2.17 12.31 20.78
C ILE A 162 3.45 12.23 21.62
N ASN A 163 3.70 13.26 22.44
CA ASN A 163 4.89 13.29 23.30
C ASN A 163 4.88 12.13 24.31
N LEU A 164 3.74 11.88 24.95
CA LEU A 164 3.56 10.76 25.87
C LEU A 164 3.77 9.40 25.18
N PHE A 165 3.24 9.24 23.96
CA PHE A 165 3.42 8.00 23.18
C PHE A 165 4.91 7.79 22.85
N ILE A 166 5.62 8.82 22.39
CA ILE A 166 7.02 8.68 21.97
C ILE A 166 7.95 8.35 23.14
N ASP A 167 7.77 9.03 24.28
CA ASP A 167 8.68 8.85 25.42
C ASP A 167 8.45 7.53 26.16
N LYS A 168 7.23 6.98 26.14
CA LYS A 168 6.89 5.74 26.86
C LYS A 168 7.56 4.46 26.33
N PHE A 169 8.00 4.41 25.07
CA PHE A 169 8.41 3.14 24.43
C PHE A 169 9.90 2.96 24.15
N VAL A 170 10.72 3.99 24.37
CA VAL A 170 12.17 3.90 24.13
C VAL A 170 12.86 2.97 25.14
N ASP A 171 12.33 2.86 26.35
CA ASP A 171 13.03 2.21 27.46
C ASP A 171 12.77 0.69 27.58
N ASN A 172 11.80 0.13 26.83
CA ASN A 172 11.27 -1.22 27.10
C ASN A 172 11.49 -2.28 25.99
N ASN A 173 12.27 -2.03 24.93
CA ASN A 173 12.22 -2.85 23.71
C ASN A 173 13.56 -3.15 23.00
N GLU A 174 14.63 -3.50 23.72
CA GLU A 174 15.94 -3.83 23.10
C GLU A 174 15.94 -5.06 22.17
N ASP A 175 15.04 -6.02 22.40
CA ASP A 175 15.01 -7.29 21.64
C ASP A 175 14.61 -7.16 20.17
N LEU A 176 13.99 -6.04 19.77
CA LEU A 176 13.52 -5.85 18.40
C LEU A 176 14.62 -5.44 17.41
N LEU A 177 15.69 -4.81 17.90
CA LEU A 177 16.85 -4.44 17.08
C LEU A 177 17.63 -5.66 16.55
N LYS A 178 17.36 -6.86 17.06
CA LYS A 178 17.97 -8.12 16.63
C LYS A 178 17.20 -8.82 15.50
N LEU A 179 16.09 -8.26 15.04
CA LEU A 179 15.25 -8.86 14.01
C LEU A 179 15.90 -8.77 12.63
N THR A 180 16.00 -9.89 11.94
CA THR A 180 16.54 -10.00 10.57
C THR A 180 15.47 -9.87 9.47
N SER A 181 14.18 -9.79 9.85
CA SER A 181 13.04 -9.78 8.94
C SER A 181 12.33 -8.44 8.92
N LYS A 182 12.24 -7.82 7.74
CA LYS A 182 11.52 -6.56 7.53
C LYS A 182 10.02 -6.79 7.36
N ILE A 183 9.21 -5.91 7.95
CA ILE A 183 7.75 -5.86 7.88
C ILE A 183 7.38 -4.87 6.77
N GLU A 184 6.70 -5.34 5.72
CA GLU A 184 6.12 -4.50 4.68
C GLU A 184 4.66 -4.21 5.06
N VAL A 185 4.34 -2.93 5.19
CA VAL A 185 2.97 -2.43 5.33
C VAL A 185 2.48 -2.00 3.97
N LYS A 186 1.38 -2.60 3.51
CA LYS A 186 0.74 -2.22 2.24
C LYS A 186 -0.38 -1.24 2.49
N CYS A 187 -0.17 -0.01 2.04
CA CYS A 187 -1.14 1.08 2.14
C CYS A 187 -1.68 1.45 0.77
N ASN A 188 -2.74 2.25 0.75
CA ASN A 188 -3.15 2.93 -0.46
C ASN A 188 -2.57 4.35 -0.44
N SER A 189 -1.85 4.77 -1.49
CA SER A 189 -1.32 6.14 -1.59
C SER A 189 -2.42 7.20 -1.42
N ASP A 190 -3.64 6.90 -1.91
CA ASP A 190 -4.73 7.88 -2.06
C ASP A 190 -5.76 7.87 -0.91
N LYS A 191 -5.62 6.99 0.10
CA LYS A 191 -6.63 6.84 1.17
C LYS A 191 -5.96 6.67 2.52
N GLU A 192 -5.71 7.78 3.21
CA GLU A 192 -4.84 7.78 4.39
C GLU A 192 -5.43 7.14 5.64
N VAL A 193 -6.71 7.36 5.97
CA VAL A 193 -7.28 6.87 7.26
C VAL A 193 -8.43 5.87 7.10
N LYS A 194 -9.20 5.96 6.00
CA LYS A 194 -10.43 5.17 5.81
C LYS A 194 -10.20 3.75 5.26
N ALA A 195 -8.95 3.34 5.12
CA ALA A 195 -8.58 2.03 4.62
C ALA A 195 -7.91 1.22 5.74
N ILE A 196 -8.27 -0.06 5.87
CA ILE A 196 -7.56 -0.98 6.76
C ILE A 196 -6.22 -1.34 6.09
N ASP A 197 -5.12 -0.98 6.74
CA ASP A 197 -3.78 -1.37 6.32
C ASP A 197 -3.54 -2.87 6.56
N PHE A 198 -2.82 -3.51 5.62
CA PHE A 198 -2.46 -4.91 5.70
C PHE A 198 -0.94 -5.08 5.73
N TYR A 199 -0.44 -5.90 6.64
CA TYR A 199 0.98 -6.12 6.84
C TYR A 199 1.41 -7.51 6.36
N ARG A 200 2.62 -7.63 5.81
CA ARG A 200 3.23 -8.91 5.43
C ARG A 200 4.76 -8.86 5.64
N SER A 201 5.41 -10.00 5.78
CA SER A 201 6.87 -10.06 5.75
C SER A 201 7.40 -9.70 4.36
N LYS A 202 8.34 -8.76 4.32
CA LYS A 202 9.26 -8.63 3.20
C LYS A 202 10.32 -9.71 3.42
N ARG A 203 10.48 -10.63 2.46
CA ARG A 203 11.64 -11.54 2.49
C ARG A 203 12.89 -10.66 2.45
N SER A 204 13.72 -10.70 3.49
CA SER A 204 15.09 -10.21 3.34
C SER A 204 15.77 -11.14 2.36
N SER A 205 16.25 -10.61 1.24
CA SER A 205 17.08 -11.33 0.27
C SER A 205 18.51 -11.53 0.81
N ASN A 206 18.65 -11.78 2.12
CA ASN A 206 19.92 -12.04 2.79
C ASN A 206 20.44 -13.46 2.48
N GLY A 207 19.76 -14.20 1.61
CA GLY A 207 20.35 -15.36 0.95
C GLY A 207 21.58 -14.92 0.16
N VAL A 208 22.75 -15.11 0.74
CA VAL A 208 24.00 -15.24 -0.03
C VAL A 208 23.81 -16.48 -0.90
N LYS A 209 23.76 -16.30 -2.21
CA LYS A 209 23.95 -17.42 -3.13
C LYS A 209 25.42 -17.80 -3.04
N PHE A 210 25.72 -18.81 -2.24
CA PHE A 210 27.01 -19.46 -2.28
C PHE A 210 27.06 -20.23 -3.60
N ILE A 211 27.77 -19.66 -4.57
CA ILE A 211 28.19 -20.38 -5.77
C ILE A 211 29.49 -21.08 -5.38
N ASP A 212 29.47 -22.41 -5.35
CA ASP A 212 30.68 -23.21 -5.14
C ASP A 212 31.73 -22.80 -6.18
N ARG A 213 33.00 -22.68 -5.78
CA ARG A 213 34.11 -22.35 -6.69
C ARG A 213 34.25 -23.36 -7.85
N ASN A 214 33.65 -24.54 -7.72
CA ASN A 214 33.67 -25.59 -8.73
C ASN A 214 32.47 -25.57 -9.70
N PHE A 215 31.61 -24.54 -9.68
CA PHE A 215 30.52 -24.38 -10.66
C PHE A 215 31.08 -23.99 -12.04
N SER A 216 31.58 -24.97 -12.80
CA SER A 216 31.83 -24.83 -14.23
C SER A 216 30.53 -24.94 -15.03
N TRP A 217 30.53 -24.37 -16.23
CA TRP A 217 29.39 -24.30 -17.12
C TRP A 217 28.83 -25.69 -17.44
N GLY A 218 27.67 -26.02 -16.85
CA GLY A 218 26.86 -27.19 -17.20
C GLY A 218 26.79 -28.28 -16.12
N GLY A 219 25.71 -28.24 -15.32
CA GLY A 219 25.08 -29.42 -14.70
C GLY A 219 25.76 -30.08 -13.48
N GLY A 220 24.99 -30.25 -12.41
CA GLY A 220 25.19 -31.31 -11.40
C GLY A 220 25.63 -30.84 -10.00
N SER A 221 24.69 -30.33 -9.19
CA SER A 221 24.87 -30.24 -7.73
C SER A 221 24.76 -31.65 -7.11
N LYS A 222 25.71 -32.05 -6.25
CA LYS A 222 25.60 -33.20 -5.33
C LYS A 222 24.81 -32.86 -4.05
N SER A 223 23.78 -32.03 -4.15
CA SER A 223 22.71 -32.02 -3.15
C SER A 223 21.80 -33.19 -3.48
N SER A 224 21.47 -34.05 -2.50
CA SER A 224 20.56 -35.16 -2.75
C SER A 224 19.28 -34.61 -3.40
N GLU A 225 18.79 -35.28 -4.44
CA GLU A 225 17.59 -34.87 -5.19
C GLU A 225 16.41 -34.61 -4.24
N LYS A 226 16.34 -35.39 -3.14
CA LYS A 226 15.41 -35.24 -2.03
C LYS A 226 15.56 -33.95 -1.22
N ASP A 227 16.75 -33.38 -1.07
CA ASP A 227 16.96 -32.13 -0.34
C ASP A 227 16.57 -30.90 -1.17
N LEU A 228 16.82 -30.95 -2.49
CA LEU A 228 16.37 -29.92 -3.43
C LEU A 228 14.86 -29.97 -3.64
N GLU A 229 14.27 -31.17 -3.78
CA GLU A 229 12.81 -31.34 -3.82
C GLU A 229 12.15 -30.83 -2.55
N LYS A 230 12.73 -31.14 -1.37
CA LYS A 230 12.25 -30.61 -0.09
C LYS A 230 12.41 -29.09 0.04
N LEU A 231 13.46 -28.48 -0.49
CA LEU A 231 13.68 -27.02 -0.43
C LEU A 231 12.83 -26.24 -1.45
N LEU A 232 12.49 -26.87 -2.57
CA LEU A 232 11.70 -26.26 -3.64
C LEU A 232 10.21 -26.57 -3.54
N SER A 233 9.81 -27.48 -2.65
CA SER A 233 8.41 -27.89 -2.48
C SER A 233 7.51 -26.69 -2.16
N PRO A 234 6.31 -26.63 -2.77
CA PRO A 234 5.30 -25.62 -2.44
C PRO A 234 4.98 -25.61 -0.94
N GLU A 235 4.94 -26.78 -0.32
CA GLU A 235 4.64 -26.99 1.10
C GLU A 235 5.64 -26.29 2.02
N LYS A 236 6.96 -26.44 1.82
CA LYS A 236 7.95 -25.69 2.62
C LYS A 236 7.88 -24.18 2.42
N LYS A 237 7.58 -23.72 1.19
CA LYS A 237 7.40 -22.28 0.92
C LYS A 237 6.17 -21.73 1.64
N GLU A 238 5.12 -22.53 1.79
CA GLU A 238 3.93 -22.19 2.57
C GLU A 238 4.22 -22.23 4.07
N GLU A 239 4.89 -23.26 4.58
CA GLU A 239 5.32 -23.34 5.99
C GLU A 239 6.21 -22.16 6.38
N GLU A 240 7.19 -21.79 5.55
CA GLU A 240 8.04 -20.62 5.78
C GLU A 240 7.22 -19.32 5.76
N LYS A 241 6.24 -19.21 4.87
CA LYS A 241 5.36 -18.05 4.80
C LYS A 241 4.49 -17.96 6.06
N GLU A 242 3.96 -19.08 6.54
CA GLU A 242 3.17 -19.15 7.78
C GLU A 242 4.01 -18.81 9.00
N LYS A 243 5.22 -19.38 9.12
CA LYS A 243 6.18 -19.06 10.20
C LYS A 243 6.50 -17.56 10.22
N ASN A 244 6.74 -16.96 9.05
CA ASN A 244 6.99 -15.53 8.95
C ASN A 244 5.76 -14.68 9.33
N ILE A 245 4.55 -15.09 8.93
CA ILE A 245 3.31 -14.41 9.32
C ILE A 245 3.11 -14.49 10.84
N GLN A 246 3.35 -15.66 11.43
CA GLN A 246 3.26 -15.85 12.88
C GLN A 246 4.30 -15.00 13.62
N LEU A 247 5.54 -14.94 13.13
CA LEU A 247 6.58 -14.08 13.69
C LEU A 247 6.15 -12.61 13.70
N ILE A 248 5.61 -12.10 12.59
CA ILE A 248 5.13 -10.71 12.50
C ILE A 248 3.95 -10.48 13.44
N LYS A 249 2.97 -11.38 13.47
CA LYS A 249 1.85 -11.28 14.42
C LYS A 249 2.35 -11.23 15.85
N ASN A 250 3.33 -12.04 16.20
CA ASN A 250 3.93 -12.05 17.53
C ASN A 250 4.65 -10.73 17.84
N ILE A 251 5.40 -10.16 16.89
CA ILE A 251 6.07 -8.86 17.04
C ILE A 251 5.04 -7.74 17.26
N VAL A 252 4.04 -7.65 16.38
CA VAL A 252 2.99 -6.63 16.47
C VAL A 252 2.23 -6.78 17.79
N ASN A 253 1.89 -8.01 18.20
CA ASN A 253 1.22 -8.25 19.47
C ASN A 253 2.09 -7.92 20.68
N LYS A 254 3.40 -8.20 20.64
CA LYS A 254 4.35 -7.78 21.68
C LYS A 254 4.38 -6.25 21.79
N GLN A 255 4.42 -5.55 20.67
CA GLN A 255 4.39 -4.08 20.65
C GLN A 255 3.07 -3.53 21.19
N LYS A 256 1.93 -4.08 20.77
CA LYS A 256 0.62 -3.72 21.32
C LYS A 256 0.54 -3.95 22.83
N LYS A 257 1.03 -5.09 23.33
CA LYS A 257 1.09 -5.40 24.78
C LYS A 257 2.02 -4.46 25.53
N ALA A 258 3.11 -4.04 24.90
CA ALA A 258 4.01 -3.02 25.44
C ALA A 258 3.38 -1.61 25.41
N GLY A 259 2.24 -1.44 24.75
CA GLY A 259 1.50 -0.17 24.60
C GLY A 259 1.76 0.57 23.29
N ASN A 260 2.71 0.13 22.46
CA ASN A 260 3.00 0.75 21.16
C ASN A 260 1.98 0.30 20.11
N THR A 261 0.85 1.00 20.07
CA THR A 261 -0.23 0.76 19.10
C THR A 261 0.07 1.34 17.70
N TRP A 262 1.06 2.22 17.59
CA TRP A 262 1.44 2.93 16.36
C TRP A 262 2.49 2.19 15.52
N PHE A 263 3.17 1.17 16.06
CA PHE A 263 4.31 0.49 15.44
C PHE A 263 4.17 0.15 13.94
N VAL A 264 2.99 -0.30 13.52
CA VAL A 264 2.70 -0.64 12.11
C VAL A 264 1.65 0.27 11.48
N LYS A 265 1.25 1.37 12.11
CA LYS A 265 0.15 2.19 11.63
C LYS A 265 0.62 3.48 11.00
N ARG A 266 -0.10 3.92 9.98
CA ARG A 266 -0.02 5.30 9.49
C ARG A 266 -0.94 6.19 10.31
N LEU A 267 -0.54 7.45 10.44
CA LEU A 267 -1.30 8.49 11.12
C LEU A 267 -1.91 9.42 10.07
N ASP A 268 -2.95 10.16 10.47
CA ASP A 268 -3.56 11.17 9.61
C ASP A 268 -2.56 12.29 9.33
N SER A 269 -2.33 12.62 8.06
CA SER A 269 -1.30 13.59 7.72
C SER A 269 -1.74 15.04 7.91
N ASP A 270 -3.04 15.34 7.84
CA ASP A 270 -3.50 16.73 7.79
C ASP A 270 -3.29 17.44 9.14
N VAL A 271 -3.59 16.77 10.25
CA VAL A 271 -3.36 17.35 11.59
C VAL A 271 -1.87 17.48 11.90
N ILE A 272 -1.02 16.58 11.38
CA ILE A 272 0.44 16.69 11.53
C ILE A 272 0.94 17.99 10.88
N GLY A 273 0.36 18.43 9.76
CA GLY A 273 0.72 19.72 9.14
C GLY A 273 0.44 20.93 10.03
N LEU A 274 -0.61 20.87 10.86
CA LEU A 274 -0.92 21.93 11.83
C LEU A 274 0.06 21.92 13.01
N ILE A 275 0.36 20.71 13.50
CA ILE A 275 1.31 20.50 14.61
C ILE A 275 2.70 21.03 14.25
N LEU A 276 3.15 20.84 13.01
CA LEU A 276 4.46 21.27 12.54
C LEU A 276 4.63 22.80 12.46
N LYS A 277 3.58 23.59 12.71
CA LYS A 277 3.71 25.05 12.85
C LYS A 277 4.26 25.48 14.21
N GLU A 278 4.26 24.59 15.20
CA GLU A 278 4.79 24.84 16.53
C GLU A 278 6.28 24.45 16.58
N ASP A 279 7.17 25.44 16.72
CA ASP A 279 8.63 25.25 16.65
C ASP A 279 9.16 24.25 17.71
N GLU A 280 8.54 24.22 18.89
CA GLU A 280 8.92 23.32 20.00
C GLU A 280 8.90 21.83 19.60
N ILE A 281 8.01 21.46 18.68
CA ILE A 281 7.83 20.08 18.23
C ILE A 281 8.92 19.69 17.24
N ILE A 282 9.33 20.63 16.39
CA ILE A 282 10.44 20.42 15.47
C ILE A 282 11.72 20.17 16.27
N ASP A 283 11.99 21.03 17.26
CA ASP A 283 13.18 20.94 18.09
C ASP A 283 13.21 19.66 18.93
N ARG A 284 12.05 19.18 19.39
CA ARG A 284 11.98 17.97 20.22
C ARG A 284 11.99 16.67 19.41
N LEU A 285 11.26 16.60 18.30
CA LEU A 285 11.05 15.34 17.58
C LEU A 285 11.99 15.15 16.39
N ILE A 286 12.38 16.24 15.73
CA ILE A 286 13.07 16.19 14.44
C ILE A 286 14.56 16.45 14.62
N GLU A 287 14.95 17.52 15.30
CA GLU A 287 16.37 17.88 15.46
C GLU A 287 17.22 16.74 16.09
N PRO A 288 16.76 15.99 17.12
CA PRO A 288 17.51 14.85 17.65
C PRO A 288 17.75 13.73 16.64
N VAL A 289 16.85 13.54 15.67
CA VAL A 289 16.98 12.55 14.59
C VAL A 289 17.97 13.06 13.55
N LEU A 290 17.94 14.35 13.23
CA LEU A 290 18.88 14.97 12.29
C LEU A 290 20.32 14.99 12.85
N ASP A 291 20.46 15.15 14.17
CA ASP A 291 21.72 15.10 14.92
C ASP A 291 22.24 13.67 15.18
N GLU A 292 21.56 12.63 14.67
CA GLU A 292 21.94 11.22 14.81
C GLU A 292 22.09 10.72 16.27
N LYS A 293 21.29 11.27 17.20
CA LYS A 293 21.31 10.78 18.58
C LYS A 293 20.81 9.32 18.62
N PRO A 294 21.53 8.37 19.25
CA PRO A 294 21.16 6.94 19.22
C PRO A 294 19.73 6.64 19.68
N ASP A 295 19.25 7.36 20.70
CA ASP A 295 17.89 7.20 21.21
C ASP A 295 16.83 7.71 20.22
N ALA A 296 17.17 8.72 19.41
CA ALA A 296 16.29 9.25 18.38
C ALA A 296 16.12 8.23 17.23
N ILE A 297 17.17 7.49 16.87
CA ILE A 297 17.06 6.41 15.87
C ILE A 297 16.13 5.30 16.37
N LYS A 298 16.21 4.92 17.65
CA LYS A 298 15.26 3.97 18.25
C LYS A 298 13.82 4.49 18.17
N LYS A 299 13.60 5.77 18.49
CA LYS A 299 12.27 6.42 18.37
C LYS A 299 11.72 6.32 16.95
N VAL A 300 12.57 6.53 15.93
CA VAL A 300 12.19 6.39 14.52
C VAL A 300 11.79 4.96 14.18
N ILE A 301 12.58 3.96 14.58
CA ILE A 301 12.29 2.55 14.28
C ILE A 301 10.95 2.12 14.86
N PHE A 302 10.62 2.54 16.08
CA PHE A 302 9.36 2.15 16.75
C PHE A 302 8.14 2.94 16.31
N ASN A 303 8.34 4.12 15.71
CA ASN A 303 7.26 5.03 15.32
C ASN A 303 7.39 5.44 13.85
N LYS A 304 7.86 4.53 12.98
CA LYS A 304 8.15 4.85 11.57
C LYS A 304 6.98 5.52 10.86
N GLY A 305 5.76 5.04 11.09
CA GLY A 305 4.55 5.63 10.48
C GLY A 305 4.32 7.10 10.86
N LEU A 306 4.68 7.50 12.09
CA LEU A 306 4.66 8.91 12.51
C LEU A 306 5.73 9.71 11.76
N TYR A 307 6.98 9.25 11.77
CA TYR A 307 8.08 9.96 11.13
C TYR A 307 7.94 10.07 9.61
N GLU A 308 7.39 9.06 8.93
CA GLU A 308 7.06 9.16 7.51
C GLU A 308 5.96 10.19 7.24
N THR A 309 4.96 10.27 8.13
CA THR A 309 3.86 11.25 8.02
C THR A 309 4.36 12.67 8.29
N ILE A 310 5.21 12.85 9.30
CA ILE A 310 5.93 14.10 9.58
C ILE A 310 6.76 14.50 8.37
N CYS A 311 7.60 13.59 7.85
CA CYS A 311 8.46 13.85 6.71
C CYS A 311 7.65 14.29 5.48
N LYS A 312 6.55 13.60 5.17
CA LYS A 312 5.63 14.01 4.09
C LYS A 312 5.16 15.45 4.25
N LYS A 313 4.64 15.82 5.42
CA LYS A 313 4.14 17.20 5.66
C LYS A 313 5.24 18.24 5.76
N MET A 314 6.40 17.88 6.28
CA MET A 314 7.57 18.77 6.30
C MET A 314 8.08 19.07 4.90
N ILE A 315 8.05 18.12 3.97
CA ILE A 315 8.43 18.37 2.57
C ILE A 315 7.47 19.39 1.95
N GLU A 316 6.18 19.37 2.30
CA GLU A 316 5.18 20.35 1.86
C GLU A 316 5.40 21.76 2.47
N ILE A 317 5.77 21.85 3.75
CA ILE A 317 5.86 23.12 4.50
C ILE A 317 7.27 23.73 4.47
N THR A 318 8.29 22.92 4.76
CA THR A 318 9.71 23.33 4.89
C THR A 318 10.60 22.33 4.15
N PRO A 319 10.68 22.41 2.80
CA PRO A 319 11.33 21.41 1.95
C PRO A 319 12.76 21.05 2.36
N GLU A 320 13.56 22.03 2.80
CA GLU A 320 14.95 21.78 3.24
C GLU A 320 15.05 20.81 4.41
N LYS A 321 14.30 21.05 5.48
CA LYS A 321 14.27 20.16 6.64
C LYS A 321 13.59 18.84 6.30
N GLY A 322 12.51 18.87 5.53
CA GLY A 322 11.79 17.68 5.05
C GLY A 322 12.69 16.72 4.27
N ILE A 323 13.51 17.23 3.34
CA ILE A 323 14.43 16.42 2.53
C ILE A 323 15.61 15.88 3.35
N LYS A 324 16.11 16.66 4.32
CA LYS A 324 17.11 16.15 5.29
C LYS A 324 16.54 14.95 6.07
N LEU A 325 15.31 15.08 6.59
CA LEU A 325 14.64 13.98 7.29
C LEU A 325 14.40 12.79 6.34
N TYR A 326 13.94 13.02 5.11
CA TYR A 326 13.74 11.96 4.11
C TYR A 326 15.02 11.13 3.86
N ARG A 327 16.16 11.80 3.69
CA ARG A 327 17.45 11.10 3.52
C ARG A 327 17.80 10.26 4.74
N LYS A 328 17.64 10.82 5.95
CA LYS A 328 17.88 10.10 7.20
C LYS A 328 16.97 8.89 7.38
N LEU A 329 15.68 9.04 7.07
CA LEU A 329 14.73 7.93 7.13
C LEU A 329 15.07 6.80 6.14
N ASN A 330 15.71 7.09 5.01
CA ASN A 330 16.17 6.09 4.05
C ASN A 330 17.52 5.45 4.41
N GLU A 331 18.33 6.11 5.24
CA GLU A 331 19.61 5.60 5.74
C GLU A 331 19.41 4.59 6.88
N ILE A 332 18.36 4.76 7.69
CA ILE A 332 18.05 3.88 8.82
C ILE A 332 17.57 2.51 8.31
N ASP A 333 18.18 1.42 8.82
CA ASP A 333 17.78 0.06 8.45
C ASP A 333 16.42 -0.28 9.07
N ASP A 334 15.36 -0.11 8.28
CA ASP A 334 14.01 -0.18 8.78
C ASP A 334 13.52 -1.61 9.03
N ILE A 335 12.96 -1.83 10.23
CA ILE A 335 12.15 -3.02 10.55
C ILE A 335 10.78 -2.91 9.88
N VAL A 336 10.22 -1.71 9.72
CA VAL A 336 8.88 -1.47 9.15
C VAL A 336 9.01 -0.54 7.94
N CYS A 337 8.43 -0.93 6.81
CA CYS A 337 8.47 -0.16 5.56
C CYS A 337 7.06 -0.05 4.98
N PHE A 338 6.60 1.18 4.73
CA PHE A 338 5.30 1.44 4.12
C PHE A 338 5.42 1.57 2.60
N THR A 339 4.67 0.75 1.88
CA THR A 339 4.67 0.73 0.41
C THR A 339 3.26 0.84 -0.14
N ASP A 340 3.14 1.39 -1.35
CA ASP A 340 1.87 1.35 -2.06
C ASP A 340 1.48 -0.10 -2.39
N LYS A 341 0.23 -0.44 -2.12
CA LYS A 341 -0.31 -1.81 -2.25
C LYS A 341 -0.22 -2.36 -3.68
N ASN A 342 -0.22 -1.49 -4.68
CA ASN A 342 -0.30 -1.85 -6.09
C ASN A 342 1.06 -1.73 -6.77
N THR A 343 1.74 -0.58 -6.65
CA THR A 343 3.04 -0.34 -7.28
C THR A 343 4.20 -0.88 -6.45
N HIS A 344 4.01 -1.12 -5.15
CA HIS A 344 5.06 -1.51 -4.21
C HIS A 344 6.19 -0.48 -4.04
N ILE A 345 5.99 0.75 -4.51
CA ILE A 345 6.91 1.87 -4.33
C ILE A 345 6.77 2.40 -2.88
N PRO A 346 7.87 2.74 -2.18
CA PRO A 346 7.82 3.37 -0.86
C PRO A 346 6.93 4.61 -0.85
N LEU A 347 6.13 4.80 0.20
CA LEU A 347 5.25 5.98 0.29
C LEU A 347 6.02 7.29 0.49
N LEU A 348 7.19 7.23 1.13
CA LEU A 348 8.11 8.36 1.24
C LEU A 348 8.55 8.87 -0.15
N ASP A 349 8.77 7.98 -1.11
CA ASP A 349 9.15 8.37 -2.46
C ASP A 349 8.01 9.14 -3.13
N TYR A 350 6.75 8.69 -2.98
CA TYR A 350 5.60 9.46 -3.45
C TYR A 350 5.52 10.84 -2.79
N ALA A 351 5.86 10.97 -1.50
CA ALA A 351 5.83 12.27 -0.83
C ALA A 351 6.78 13.29 -1.46
N VAL A 352 7.99 12.85 -1.87
CA VAL A 352 8.97 13.73 -2.53
C VAL A 352 8.55 14.11 -3.96
N PHE A 353 7.84 13.24 -4.66
CA PHE A 353 7.41 13.48 -6.05
C PHE A 353 6.06 14.19 -6.17
N ASN A 354 5.23 14.20 -5.11
CA ASN A 354 3.90 14.82 -5.13
C ASN A 354 3.89 16.31 -4.76
N VAL A 355 5.03 16.88 -4.35
CA VAL A 355 5.17 18.30 -4.02
C VAL A 355 5.63 19.11 -5.23
N SER A 356 5.30 20.41 -5.22
CA SER A 356 5.71 21.34 -6.26
C SER A 356 7.23 21.47 -6.33
N ASP A 357 7.71 21.77 -7.52
CA ASP A 357 9.11 21.96 -7.82
C ASP A 357 9.71 23.14 -7.04
N ASN A 358 10.92 22.91 -6.55
CA ASN A 358 11.82 23.94 -6.04
C ASN A 358 13.26 23.38 -6.14
N GLU A 359 14.25 24.25 -6.00
CA GLU A 359 15.67 23.88 -6.17
C GLU A 359 16.09 22.69 -5.29
N VAL A 360 15.56 22.61 -4.06
CA VAL A 360 15.89 21.54 -3.10
C VAL A 360 15.27 20.21 -3.51
N ILE A 361 14.01 20.24 -3.95
CA ILE A 361 13.24 19.08 -4.40
C ILE A 361 13.79 18.55 -5.73
N GLU A 362 14.04 19.43 -6.71
CA GLU A 362 14.66 19.05 -7.98
C GLU A 362 16.04 18.43 -7.78
N LYS A 363 16.84 18.96 -6.84
CA LYS A 363 18.13 18.35 -6.49
C LYS A 363 17.94 16.93 -5.96
N GLU A 364 16.87 16.67 -5.19
CA GLU A 364 16.57 15.32 -4.72
C GLU A 364 16.04 14.42 -5.84
N TRP A 365 15.19 14.90 -6.76
CA TRP A 365 14.79 14.14 -7.94
C TRP A 365 16.00 13.75 -8.81
N ASN A 366 16.94 14.68 -8.99
CA ASN A 366 18.22 14.41 -9.66
C ASN A 366 19.07 13.37 -8.90
N ASN A 367 19.10 13.41 -7.56
CA ASN A 367 19.78 12.40 -6.76
C ASN A 367 19.09 11.03 -6.88
N TYR A 368 17.76 10.99 -6.95
CA TYR A 368 17.00 9.77 -7.17
C TYR A 368 17.37 9.14 -8.52
N LEU A 369 17.34 9.91 -9.60
CA LEU A 369 17.75 9.47 -10.95
C LEU A 369 19.19 8.94 -10.99
N LYS A 370 20.11 9.58 -10.26
CA LYS A 370 21.51 9.11 -10.15
C LYS A 370 21.64 7.78 -9.39
N ARG A 371 20.73 7.49 -8.47
CA ARG A 371 20.72 6.26 -7.67
C ARG A 371 20.11 5.07 -8.42
N CYS A 372 19.42 5.29 -9.54
CA CYS A 372 18.88 4.21 -10.35
C CYS A 372 20.00 3.31 -10.90
N LYS A 373 19.92 2.01 -10.61
CA LYS A 373 20.92 1.00 -10.99
C LYS A 373 20.36 -0.10 -11.87
N VAL A 374 19.04 -0.21 -11.96
CA VAL A 374 18.34 -1.20 -12.77
C VAL A 374 17.18 -0.56 -13.54
N ASP A 375 16.73 -1.20 -14.61
CA ASP A 375 15.59 -0.72 -15.41
C ASP A 375 14.31 -0.61 -14.56
N GLN A 376 14.18 -1.45 -13.52
CA GLN A 376 13.09 -1.35 -12.55
C GLN A 376 13.07 0.00 -11.83
N ASP A 377 14.23 0.56 -11.47
CA ASP A 377 14.32 1.83 -10.75
C ASP A 377 13.88 2.99 -11.66
N LEU A 378 14.23 2.92 -12.96
CA LEU A 378 13.79 3.90 -13.96
C LEU A 378 12.28 3.82 -14.22
N LEU A 379 11.71 2.62 -14.18
CA LEU A 379 10.26 2.44 -14.21
C LEU A 379 9.58 3.05 -12.97
N GLU A 380 10.17 2.90 -11.78
CA GLU A 380 9.64 3.51 -10.54
C GLU A 380 9.70 5.02 -10.59
N LEU A 381 10.83 5.58 -11.03
CA LEU A 381 10.99 7.01 -11.28
C LEU A 381 9.93 7.54 -12.25
N SER A 382 9.68 6.83 -13.34
CA SER A 382 8.68 7.22 -14.34
C SER A 382 7.27 7.23 -13.75
N ILE A 383 6.91 6.18 -12.99
CA ILE A 383 5.62 6.10 -12.29
C ILE A 383 5.48 7.27 -11.29
N LEU A 384 6.51 7.51 -10.48
CA LEU A 384 6.50 8.58 -9.48
C LEU A 384 6.31 9.95 -10.13
N ALA A 385 7.06 10.26 -11.19
CA ALA A 385 6.98 11.52 -11.90
C ALA A 385 5.61 11.74 -12.58
N GLU A 386 5.05 10.71 -13.24
CA GLU A 386 3.74 10.80 -13.90
C GLU A 386 2.57 10.88 -12.93
N THR A 387 2.69 10.28 -11.73
CA THR A 387 1.65 10.38 -10.69
C THR A 387 1.73 11.63 -9.83
N GLY A 388 2.90 12.28 -9.82
CA GLY A 388 3.20 13.43 -8.98
C GLY A 388 3.28 14.74 -9.77
N GLN A 389 4.11 15.66 -9.31
CA GLN A 389 4.34 16.98 -9.92
C GLN A 389 5.68 17.08 -10.67
N ALA A 390 6.44 15.98 -10.77
CA ALA A 390 7.77 15.97 -11.39
C ALA A 390 7.76 15.64 -12.89
N CYS A 391 6.60 15.64 -13.56
CA CYS A 391 6.49 15.27 -14.97
C CYS A 391 7.29 16.21 -15.87
N ASP A 392 7.13 17.53 -15.71
CA ASP A 392 7.83 18.54 -16.51
C ASP A 392 9.35 18.50 -16.28
N TRP A 393 9.77 18.32 -15.02
CA TRP A 393 11.17 18.10 -14.68
C TRP A 393 11.75 16.86 -15.41
N LEU A 394 11.01 15.76 -15.44
CA LEU A 394 11.46 14.53 -16.07
C LEU A 394 11.62 14.72 -17.59
N TRP A 395 10.68 15.41 -18.25
CA TRP A 395 10.77 15.75 -19.67
C TRP A 395 11.98 16.64 -19.99
N ASN A 396 12.16 17.72 -19.22
CA ASN A 396 13.35 18.59 -19.36
C ASN A 396 14.65 17.78 -19.21
N LYS A 397 14.68 16.82 -18.29
CA LYS A 397 15.84 15.95 -18.08
C LYS A 397 16.06 14.98 -19.23
N ILE A 398 15.00 14.43 -19.80
CA ILE A 398 15.06 13.58 -20.99
C ILE A 398 15.63 14.36 -22.16
N ASP A 399 15.15 15.57 -22.41
CA ASP A 399 15.62 16.42 -23.51
C ASP A 399 17.10 16.79 -23.38
N GLU A 400 17.54 17.16 -22.18
CA GLU A 400 18.96 17.39 -21.88
C GLU A 400 19.81 16.13 -22.17
N GLU A 401 19.32 14.97 -21.76
CA GLU A 401 20.08 13.71 -21.85
C GLU A 401 20.10 13.10 -23.24
N ILE A 402 19.04 13.24 -24.04
CA ILE A 402 18.99 12.84 -25.45
C ILE A 402 19.99 13.65 -26.27
N ASN A 403 20.05 14.96 -26.03
CA ASN A 403 20.95 15.86 -26.74
C ASN A 403 22.39 15.87 -26.19
N SER A 404 22.67 15.07 -25.16
CA SER A 404 24.01 14.99 -24.58
C SER A 404 24.97 14.17 -25.44
N GLU A 405 26.23 14.59 -25.54
CA GLU A 405 27.29 13.81 -26.18
C GLU A 405 27.63 12.50 -25.42
N ILE A 406 27.13 12.35 -24.18
CA ILE A 406 27.39 11.19 -23.34
C ILE A 406 26.38 10.08 -23.65
N LEU A 407 26.84 9.02 -24.31
CA LEU A 407 26.02 7.86 -24.71
C LEU A 407 25.22 7.22 -23.55
N PHE A 408 25.77 7.24 -22.34
CA PHE A 408 25.08 6.76 -21.14
C PHE A 408 23.82 7.58 -20.81
N LYS A 409 23.90 8.91 -20.93
CA LYS A 409 22.75 9.79 -20.72
C LYS A 409 21.69 9.55 -21.79
N GLN A 410 22.10 9.49 -23.05
CA GLN A 410 21.20 9.21 -24.17
C GLN A 410 20.44 7.89 -23.97
N THR A 411 21.15 6.81 -23.63
CA THR A 411 20.53 5.49 -23.40
C THR A 411 19.63 5.47 -22.17
N ARG A 412 19.95 6.21 -21.12
CA ARG A 412 19.07 6.38 -19.96
C ARG A 412 17.79 7.11 -20.33
N ALA A 413 17.88 8.23 -21.04
CA ALA A 413 16.71 8.96 -21.53
C ALA A 413 15.83 8.08 -22.43
N MET A 414 16.41 7.36 -23.39
CA MET A 414 15.68 6.38 -24.23
C MET A 414 15.00 5.30 -23.39
N THR A 415 15.63 4.84 -22.31
CA THR A 415 15.02 3.84 -21.40
C THR A 415 13.82 4.40 -20.66
N ILE A 416 13.93 5.64 -20.16
CA ILE A 416 12.84 6.35 -19.45
C ILE A 416 11.67 6.59 -20.40
N LEU A 417 11.91 7.06 -21.63
CA LEU A 417 10.86 7.23 -22.65
C LEU A 417 10.03 5.95 -22.86
N GLY A 418 10.68 4.78 -22.84
CA GLY A 418 9.99 3.48 -22.95
C GLY A 418 9.02 3.17 -21.80
N PHE A 419 9.19 3.86 -20.67
CA PHE A 419 8.35 3.75 -19.48
C PHE A 419 7.29 4.86 -19.35
N LEU A 420 7.31 5.91 -20.17
CA LEU A 420 6.27 6.95 -20.13
C LEU A 420 4.96 6.49 -20.78
N ASN A 421 3.89 7.23 -20.50
CA ASN A 421 2.54 7.03 -21.02
C ASN A 421 2.14 8.03 -22.11
N SER A 422 2.97 9.04 -22.43
CA SER A 422 2.66 10.08 -23.43
C SER A 422 2.86 9.58 -24.87
N GLU A 423 2.11 10.14 -25.82
CA GLU A 423 2.27 9.83 -27.24
C GLU A 423 3.60 10.35 -27.80
N GLU A 424 4.03 11.54 -27.37
CA GLU A 424 5.32 12.16 -27.72
C GLU A 424 6.50 11.23 -27.42
N ALA A 425 6.46 10.48 -26.31
CA ALA A 425 7.50 9.51 -25.99
C ALA A 425 7.61 8.41 -27.06
N GLY A 426 6.48 7.99 -27.61
CA GLY A 426 6.41 7.02 -28.70
C GLY A 426 6.99 7.56 -30.01
N GLU A 427 6.71 8.82 -30.33
CA GLU A 427 7.21 9.49 -31.54
C GLU A 427 8.75 9.58 -31.51
N ILE A 428 9.33 10.08 -30.41
CA ILE A 428 10.78 10.19 -30.24
C ILE A 428 11.46 8.81 -30.35
N LEU A 429 10.86 7.78 -29.74
CA LEU A 429 11.38 6.42 -29.83
C LEU A 429 11.28 5.84 -31.25
N GLN A 430 10.24 6.20 -31.99
CA GLN A 430 10.03 5.76 -33.37
C GLN A 430 11.06 6.41 -34.32
N GLU A 431 11.41 7.67 -34.10
CA GLU A 431 12.48 8.36 -34.85
C GLU A 431 13.85 7.70 -34.66
N HIS A 432 14.10 7.16 -33.47
CA HIS A 432 15.34 6.46 -33.13
C HIS A 432 15.31 4.95 -33.43
N TYR A 433 14.19 4.44 -33.96
CA TYR A 433 14.06 3.04 -34.32
C TYR A 433 14.91 2.68 -35.54
N LYS A 434 15.56 1.51 -35.48
CA LYS A 434 16.27 0.94 -36.64
C LYS A 434 15.93 -0.54 -36.78
N GLU A 435 15.54 -0.98 -37.98
CA GLU A 435 15.23 -2.39 -38.25
C GLU A 435 16.40 -3.31 -37.88
N GLU A 436 17.62 -2.89 -38.20
CA GLU A 436 18.87 -3.56 -37.84
C GLU A 436 19.68 -2.71 -36.86
N PRO A 437 19.51 -2.89 -35.53
CA PRO A 437 20.22 -2.08 -34.53
C PRO A 437 21.69 -2.47 -34.46
N LYS A 438 22.57 -1.57 -34.88
CA LYS A 438 24.03 -1.80 -34.97
C LYS A 438 24.76 -1.33 -33.71
N THR A 439 24.29 -0.24 -33.10
CA THR A 439 24.90 0.32 -31.89
C THR A 439 24.17 -0.11 -30.62
N TRP A 440 24.79 0.14 -29.46
CA TRP A 440 24.13 -0.07 -28.17
C TRP A 440 22.89 0.83 -28.02
N LEU A 441 22.99 2.11 -28.40
CA LEU A 441 21.87 3.05 -28.38
C LEU A 441 20.70 2.56 -29.23
N ASP A 442 20.96 2.08 -30.45
CA ASP A 442 19.90 1.53 -31.32
C ASP A 442 19.17 0.35 -30.66
N LYS A 443 19.93 -0.53 -29.97
CA LYS A 443 19.35 -1.67 -29.26
C LYS A 443 18.48 -1.21 -28.08
N VAL A 444 18.91 -0.18 -27.36
CA VAL A 444 18.14 0.40 -26.26
C VAL A 444 16.88 1.07 -26.78
N ALA A 445 16.98 1.93 -27.81
CA ALA A 445 15.83 2.60 -28.42
C ALA A 445 14.79 1.58 -28.92
N ASN A 446 15.21 0.53 -29.63
CA ASN A 446 14.32 -0.54 -30.08
C ASN A 446 13.64 -1.29 -28.92
N GLU A 447 14.37 -1.58 -27.85
CA GLU A 447 13.80 -2.26 -26.67
C GLU A 447 12.84 -1.34 -25.91
N SER A 448 13.16 -0.06 -25.79
CA SER A 448 12.29 0.97 -25.21
C SER A 448 11.01 1.15 -26.00
N LEU A 449 11.08 1.23 -27.33
CA LEU A 449 9.90 1.29 -28.19
C LEU A 449 9.03 0.04 -28.02
N LYS A 450 9.63 -1.16 -27.91
CA LYS A 450 8.87 -2.38 -27.59
C LYS A 450 8.17 -2.31 -26.24
N ARG A 451 8.81 -1.73 -25.20
CA ARG A 451 8.22 -1.54 -23.87
C ARG A 451 7.09 -0.51 -23.89
N PHE A 452 7.26 0.57 -24.62
CA PHE A 452 6.25 1.58 -24.85
C PHE A 452 5.03 0.97 -25.53
N ASN A 453 5.23 0.32 -26.68
CA ASN A 453 4.18 -0.32 -27.45
C ASN A 453 3.43 -1.40 -26.66
N LYS A 454 4.12 -2.19 -25.81
CA LYS A 454 3.45 -3.16 -24.92
C LYS A 454 2.44 -2.50 -23.99
N ASN A 455 2.76 -1.33 -23.44
CA ASN A 455 1.85 -0.58 -22.58
C ASN A 455 0.68 0.02 -23.37
N ILE A 456 0.94 0.57 -24.56
CA ILE A 456 -0.13 1.02 -25.47
C ILE A 456 -1.09 -0.13 -25.84
N TYR A 457 -0.55 -1.29 -26.21
CA TYR A 457 -1.35 -2.48 -26.47
C TYR A 457 -2.11 -2.95 -25.23
N ALA A 458 -1.51 -2.89 -24.04
CA ALA A 458 -2.20 -3.23 -22.80
C ALA A 458 -3.40 -2.31 -22.54
N LYS A 459 -3.24 -0.98 -22.73
CA LYS A 459 -4.34 -0.01 -22.65
C LYS A 459 -5.45 -0.33 -23.66
N TYR A 460 -5.08 -0.53 -24.93
CA TYR A 460 -6.01 -0.88 -26.00
C TYR A 460 -6.82 -2.14 -25.65
N TRP A 461 -6.14 -3.25 -25.35
CA TRP A 461 -6.80 -4.53 -25.05
C TRP A 461 -7.63 -4.50 -23.77
N PHE A 462 -7.24 -3.69 -22.78
CA PHE A 462 -8.04 -3.49 -21.58
C PHE A 462 -9.32 -2.70 -21.89
N ASN A 463 -9.23 -1.64 -22.69
CA ASN A 463 -10.40 -0.87 -23.13
C ASN A 463 -11.34 -1.74 -23.99
N GLU A 464 -10.80 -2.53 -24.91
CA GLU A 464 -11.56 -3.51 -25.69
C GLU A 464 -12.27 -4.53 -24.78
N PHE A 465 -11.60 -5.06 -23.76
CA PHE A 465 -12.23 -5.94 -22.77
C PHE A 465 -13.43 -5.26 -22.08
N LEU A 466 -13.31 -3.96 -21.75
CA LEU A 466 -14.38 -3.21 -21.09
C LEU A 466 -15.56 -2.94 -22.02
N ASN A 467 -15.34 -2.69 -23.30
CA ASN A 467 -16.38 -2.23 -24.22
C ASN A 467 -17.00 -3.35 -25.07
N GLU A 468 -16.31 -4.46 -25.29
CA GLU A 468 -16.78 -5.54 -26.17
C GLU A 468 -17.95 -6.33 -25.57
N GLU A 469 -19.08 -6.38 -26.27
CA GLU A 469 -20.29 -7.09 -25.80
C GLU A 469 -20.14 -8.61 -25.85
N ASN A 470 -19.39 -9.13 -26.82
CA ASN A 470 -19.17 -10.56 -26.96
C ASN A 470 -18.19 -11.07 -25.88
N GLU A 471 -18.68 -11.92 -24.97
CA GLU A 471 -17.89 -12.42 -23.83
C GLU A 471 -16.59 -13.13 -24.25
N VAL A 472 -16.60 -13.86 -25.37
CA VAL A 472 -15.41 -14.57 -25.87
C VAL A 472 -14.36 -13.59 -26.35
N LYS A 473 -14.77 -12.56 -27.09
CA LYS A 473 -13.87 -11.49 -27.55
C LYS A 473 -13.37 -10.66 -26.37
N ALA A 474 -14.22 -10.31 -25.42
CA ALA A 474 -13.83 -9.61 -24.20
C ALA A 474 -12.79 -10.42 -23.41
N TRP A 475 -13.03 -11.71 -23.20
CA TRP A 475 -12.07 -12.61 -22.56
C TRP A 475 -10.74 -12.69 -23.32
N ARG A 476 -10.78 -12.80 -24.66
CA ARG A 476 -9.58 -12.77 -25.51
C ARG A 476 -8.80 -11.47 -25.32
N SER A 477 -9.47 -10.33 -25.35
CA SER A 477 -8.86 -9.02 -25.11
C SER A 477 -8.22 -8.95 -23.73
N PHE A 478 -8.86 -9.47 -22.69
CA PHE A 478 -8.25 -9.58 -21.37
C PHE A 478 -6.98 -10.44 -21.35
N ARG A 479 -6.96 -11.57 -22.08
CA ARG A 479 -5.75 -12.41 -22.20
C ARG A 479 -4.61 -11.71 -22.92
N LEU A 480 -4.91 -10.89 -23.92
CA LEU A 480 -3.92 -10.08 -24.64
C LEU A 480 -3.39 -8.93 -23.77
N PHE A 481 -4.27 -8.25 -23.04
CA PHE A 481 -3.90 -7.26 -22.02
C PHE A 481 -2.86 -7.83 -21.04
N LEU A 482 -3.09 -9.04 -20.52
CA LEU A 482 -2.16 -9.70 -19.61
C LEU A 482 -0.75 -9.91 -20.23
N GLN A 483 -0.60 -10.02 -21.56
CA GLN A 483 0.73 -10.16 -22.16
C GLN A 483 1.55 -8.86 -22.16
N GLY A 484 0.88 -7.70 -22.12
CA GLY A 484 1.53 -6.38 -22.17
C GLY A 484 1.60 -5.65 -20.84
N VAL A 485 0.79 -6.05 -19.84
CA VAL A 485 0.61 -5.29 -18.60
C VAL A 485 1.87 -5.22 -17.73
N ASP A 486 2.16 -4.03 -17.20
CA ASP A 486 3.16 -3.77 -16.16
C ASP A 486 2.58 -2.84 -15.07
N ARG A 487 3.40 -2.37 -14.12
CA ARG A 487 2.93 -1.53 -13.00
C ARG A 487 2.31 -0.21 -13.41
N ARG A 488 2.60 0.32 -14.61
CA ARG A 488 1.97 1.56 -15.12
C ARG A 488 0.47 1.41 -15.24
N PHE A 489 -0.01 0.17 -15.36
CA PHE A 489 -1.43 -0.18 -15.24
C PHE A 489 -2.13 0.53 -14.08
N TRP A 490 -1.50 0.55 -12.90
CA TRP A 490 -2.12 1.12 -11.70
C TRP A 490 -2.22 2.63 -11.72
N VAL A 491 -1.48 3.30 -12.62
CA VAL A 491 -1.57 4.73 -12.87
C VAL A 491 -2.75 4.99 -13.80
N TRP A 492 -2.66 4.53 -15.05
CA TRP A 492 -3.64 4.88 -16.08
C TRP A 492 -5.00 4.20 -15.91
N VAL A 493 -5.13 3.10 -15.16
CA VAL A 493 -6.44 2.48 -14.91
C VAL A 493 -7.35 3.37 -14.06
N LYS A 494 -6.77 4.31 -13.28
CA LYS A 494 -7.55 5.26 -12.48
C LYS A 494 -8.36 6.22 -13.35
N ASP A 495 -7.84 6.55 -14.54
CA ASP A 495 -8.47 7.46 -15.49
C ASP A 495 -9.60 6.79 -16.29
N ILE A 496 -9.58 5.45 -16.36
CA ILE A 496 -10.61 4.67 -17.05
C ILE A 496 -11.86 4.59 -16.17
N LYS A 497 -12.88 5.37 -16.55
CA LYS A 497 -14.22 5.31 -15.93
C LYS A 497 -14.91 3.99 -16.28
N ILE A 498 -14.74 2.98 -15.43
CA ILE A 498 -15.54 1.75 -15.53
C ILE A 498 -16.97 2.08 -15.07
N ASN A 499 -17.90 2.22 -16.02
CA ASN A 499 -19.32 2.40 -15.70
C ASN A 499 -19.83 1.14 -14.99
N LYS A 500 -20.00 1.25 -13.66
CA LYS A 500 -20.38 0.13 -12.79
C LYS A 500 -21.77 -0.41 -13.12
N ASP A 501 -22.66 0.43 -13.64
CA ASP A 501 -24.06 0.07 -13.86
C ASP A 501 -24.25 -0.66 -15.20
N ASN A 502 -23.55 -0.25 -16.25
CA ASN A 502 -23.63 -0.91 -17.56
C ASN A 502 -22.68 -2.12 -17.70
N ASN A 503 -21.56 -2.17 -16.95
CA ASN A 503 -20.52 -3.19 -17.09
C ASN A 503 -20.21 -3.94 -15.78
N TYR A 504 -21.23 -4.17 -14.94
CA TYR A 504 -21.07 -4.81 -13.63
C TYR A 504 -20.35 -6.18 -13.69
N ILE A 505 -20.66 -7.01 -14.69
CA ILE A 505 -20.03 -8.33 -14.87
C ILE A 505 -18.53 -8.19 -15.14
N LYS A 506 -18.12 -7.31 -16.06
CA LYS A 506 -16.71 -7.08 -16.42
C LYS A 506 -15.95 -6.42 -15.27
N TYR A 507 -16.57 -5.50 -14.55
CA TYR A 507 -15.98 -4.91 -13.35
C TYR A 507 -15.71 -5.95 -12.26
N ASN A 508 -16.65 -6.87 -12.05
CA ASN A 508 -16.45 -7.98 -11.13
C ASN A 508 -15.39 -8.96 -11.62
N PHE A 509 -15.38 -9.29 -12.91
CA PHE A 509 -14.33 -10.11 -13.51
C PHE A 509 -12.94 -9.47 -13.34
N PHE A 510 -12.84 -8.15 -13.52
CA PHE A 510 -11.61 -7.42 -13.26
C PHE A 510 -11.18 -7.53 -11.80
N LYS A 511 -12.11 -7.32 -10.85
CA LYS A 511 -11.85 -7.50 -9.41
C LYS A 511 -11.41 -8.90 -9.03
N ASP A 512 -12.09 -9.93 -9.60
CA ASP A 512 -11.75 -11.34 -9.48
C ASP A 512 -10.30 -11.64 -9.85
N ASN A 513 -9.81 -10.93 -10.87
CA ASN A 513 -8.52 -11.20 -11.48
C ASN A 513 -7.43 -10.23 -11.04
N LEU A 514 -7.62 -9.41 -10.00
CA LEU A 514 -6.58 -8.49 -9.52
C LEU A 514 -5.29 -9.21 -9.15
N ASP A 515 -5.36 -10.39 -8.52
CA ASP A 515 -4.16 -11.17 -8.20
C ASP A 515 -3.51 -11.76 -9.45
N THR A 516 -4.31 -12.18 -10.44
CA THR A 516 -3.82 -12.61 -11.76
C THR A 516 -3.05 -11.48 -12.43
N ILE A 517 -3.60 -10.26 -12.43
CA ILE A 517 -2.95 -9.08 -13.00
C ILE A 517 -1.64 -8.79 -12.26
N LYS A 518 -1.64 -8.77 -10.93
CA LYS A 518 -0.43 -8.57 -10.11
C LYS A 518 0.66 -9.60 -10.40
N ASN A 519 0.28 -10.86 -10.52
CA ASN A 519 1.22 -11.94 -10.83
C ASN A 519 1.79 -11.81 -12.24
N GLN A 520 0.97 -11.40 -13.20
CA GLN A 520 1.39 -11.20 -14.56
C GLN A 520 2.29 -9.96 -14.72
N ILE A 521 2.00 -8.86 -14.04
CA ILE A 521 2.89 -7.69 -13.93
C ILE A 521 4.28 -8.13 -13.44
N ARG A 522 4.33 -8.89 -12.32
CA ARG A 522 5.61 -9.42 -11.80
C ARG A 522 6.35 -10.31 -12.80
N LYS A 523 5.62 -11.06 -13.63
CA LYS A 523 6.20 -11.92 -14.66
C LYS A 523 6.78 -11.08 -15.81
N ASN A 524 6.04 -10.06 -16.26
CA ASN A 524 6.43 -9.17 -17.35
C ASN A 524 7.63 -8.29 -16.96
N GLU A 525 7.71 -7.85 -15.70
CA GLU A 525 8.80 -7.01 -15.17
C GLU A 525 10.01 -7.81 -14.66
N LYS A 526 9.97 -9.15 -14.67
CA LYS A 526 11.01 -9.99 -14.05
C LYS A 526 12.43 -9.68 -14.52
N GLU A 527 12.57 -9.27 -15.78
CA GLU A 527 13.87 -8.97 -16.38
C GLU A 527 14.35 -7.54 -16.12
N PHE A 528 13.47 -6.61 -15.71
CA PHE A 528 13.84 -5.22 -15.42
C PHE A 528 14.78 -5.11 -14.22
N ARG A 529 14.67 -6.03 -13.24
CA ARG A 529 15.61 -6.11 -12.10
C ARG A 529 16.97 -6.70 -12.47
N LYS A 530 17.07 -7.32 -13.64
CA LYS A 530 18.28 -7.99 -14.12
C LYS A 530 18.90 -7.25 -15.29
N LYS A 531 18.36 -6.10 -15.66
CA LYS A 531 18.88 -5.28 -16.73
C LYS A 531 19.09 -3.86 -16.26
N PHE A 532 20.06 -3.19 -16.85
CA PHE A 532 20.20 -1.75 -16.79
C PHE A 532 20.57 -1.25 -18.18
N LEU A 533 19.76 -0.35 -18.73
CA LEU A 533 19.96 0.26 -20.05
C LEU A 533 20.15 -0.80 -21.14
N GLY A 534 19.29 -1.84 -21.10
CA GLY A 534 19.32 -2.96 -22.05
C GLY A 534 20.37 -4.04 -21.78
N HIS A 535 21.35 -3.79 -20.91
CA HIS A 535 22.38 -4.78 -20.55
C HIS A 535 21.98 -5.64 -19.38
N LYS A 536 22.25 -6.94 -19.43
CA LYS A 536 22.02 -7.84 -18.30
C LYS A 536 23.06 -7.58 -17.21
N ILE A 537 22.59 -7.31 -16.01
CA ILE A 537 23.39 -7.18 -14.80
C ILE A 537 23.31 -8.46 -13.97
N LEU A 538 24.40 -8.79 -13.28
CA LEU A 538 24.42 -9.90 -12.33
C LEU A 538 24.09 -9.35 -10.93
N GLU A 539 23.22 -10.06 -10.21
CA GLU A 539 22.87 -9.71 -8.83
C GLU A 539 24.17 -9.61 -7.98
N LYS A 540 24.37 -8.48 -7.28
CA LYS A 540 25.50 -8.22 -6.37
C LYS A 540 26.88 -8.01 -7.03
N GLN A 541 26.95 -7.63 -8.31
CA GLN A 541 28.21 -7.15 -8.92
C GLN A 541 28.21 -5.63 -9.08
N ALA A 542 29.28 -4.99 -8.60
CA ALA A 542 29.60 -3.61 -8.94
C ALA A 542 30.43 -3.61 -10.22
N TRP A 543 29.99 -2.85 -11.23
CA TRP A 543 30.75 -2.68 -12.47
C TRP A 543 31.60 -1.43 -12.34
N PRO A 544 32.90 -1.46 -12.70
CA PRO A 544 33.84 -0.36 -12.46
C PRO A 544 33.61 0.90 -13.32
N TRP A 545 32.52 0.96 -14.10
CA TRP A 545 32.16 2.09 -14.96
C TRP A 545 30.73 2.62 -14.69
N MET A 546 30.12 2.23 -13.57
CA MET A 546 29.05 2.97 -12.89
C MET A 546 29.62 3.53 -11.59
#